data_AF-A0A554MMN6-F1
#
_entry.id   AF-A0A554MMN6-F1
#
_cell.length_a   1.000
_cell.length_b   1.000
_cell.length_c   1.000
_cell.angle_alpha   90.00
_cell.angle_beta   90.00
_cell.angle_gamma   90.00
#
_symmetry.space_group_name_H-M   'P 1'
#
loop_
_entity.id
_entity.type
_entity.pdbx_description
1 polymer ?
#
loop_
_entity_poly.entity_id
_entity_poly.type
_entity_poly.pdbx_seq_one_letter_code
_entity_poly.pdbx_strand_id
1 'polypeptide(L)'
;MDKKLVILISIAVVAVTIFVGLVWYGGQKTLPITEIPLDSPILDDGTQFHSYGAVTIRLGEQIVFKDLSVKVISLEEDSRCPTGVECIQAGTVRVKIEIVSGLGTSTPIIGLGKSITTEAEVITFTATTPYPARDVSIVPNEYQFIFTVTKRTALGCFIGGCSSQICSDQPDVVSSCEYRSEYACYQKATCEKQVSGKCGWTETPAFKACLLNPPSL
;
A
#
# COMPACT_ATOMS: atom_id res chain seq x y z
N MET A 1 27.83 45.29 55.29
CA MET A 1 28.27 44.61 54.04
C MET A 1 29.62 45.15 53.65
N ASP A 2 30.62 44.27 53.66
CA ASP A 2 32.02 44.64 53.51
C ASP A 2 32.30 45.08 52.06
N LYS A 3 32.82 46.30 51.86
CA LYS A 3 33.04 46.86 50.51
C LYS A 3 33.96 45.98 49.66
N LYS A 4 34.86 45.24 50.30
CA LYS A 4 35.74 44.26 49.63
C LYS A 4 34.97 43.05 49.08
N LEU A 5 33.93 42.60 49.79
CA LEU A 5 33.12 41.45 49.38
C LEU A 5 32.26 41.80 48.15
N VAL A 6 31.70 43.01 48.08
CA VAL A 6 30.91 43.47 46.93
C VAL A 6 31.78 43.61 45.68
N ILE A 7 33.01 44.14 45.81
CA ILE A 7 33.95 44.28 44.68
C ILE A 7 34.39 42.91 44.15
N LEU A 8 34.66 41.95 45.03
CA LEU A 8 35.06 40.59 44.64
C LEU A 8 33.94 39.85 43.90
N ILE A 9 32.69 39.99 44.34
CA ILE A 9 31.53 39.38 43.66
C ILE A 9 31.33 40.01 42.28
N SER A 10 31.46 41.33 42.14
CA SER A 10 31.33 42.02 40.85
C SER A 10 32.40 41.60 39.84
N ILE A 11 33.66 41.44 40.27
CA ILE A 11 34.75 40.98 39.39
C ILE A 11 34.52 39.52 38.97
N ALA A 12 34.04 38.66 39.88
CA ALA A 12 33.72 37.27 39.56
C ALA A 12 32.57 37.15 38.55
N VAL A 13 31.52 37.96 38.66
CA VAL A 13 30.38 37.95 37.73
C VAL A 13 30.80 38.45 36.34
N VAL A 14 31.62 39.50 36.25
CA VAL A 14 32.12 40.00 34.96
C VAL A 14 33.08 39.01 34.30
N ALA A 15 33.92 38.32 35.08
CA ALA A 15 34.80 37.27 34.55
C ALA A 15 34.01 36.07 33.98
N VAL A 16 32.92 35.66 34.65
CA VAL A 16 32.07 34.55 34.19
C VAL A 16 31.30 34.92 32.92
N THR A 17 30.77 36.14 32.81
CA THR A 17 30.04 36.57 31.59
C THR A 17 30.97 36.74 30.39
N ILE A 18 32.21 37.20 30.59
CA ILE A 18 33.23 37.27 29.52
C ILE A 18 33.65 35.85 29.08
N PHE A 19 33.80 34.91 30.01
CA PHE A 19 34.18 33.53 29.67
C PHE A 19 33.08 32.79 28.91
N VAL A 20 31.80 32.96 29.29
CA VAL A 20 30.67 32.37 28.56
C VAL A 20 30.50 33.00 27.17
N GLY A 21 30.71 34.31 27.04
CA GLY A 21 30.67 35.00 25.75
C GLY A 21 31.76 34.53 24.78
N LEU A 22 32.99 34.34 25.25
CA LEU A 22 34.09 33.83 24.43
C LEU A 22 33.90 32.38 23.99
N VAL A 23 33.29 31.53 24.83
CA VAL A 23 33.01 30.13 24.48
C VAL A 23 31.90 29.99 23.44
N TRP A 24 30.92 30.92 23.41
CA TRP A 24 29.84 30.90 22.42
C TRP A 24 30.21 31.54 21.07
N TYR A 25 31.14 32.49 21.03
CA TYR A 25 31.47 33.23 19.79
C TYR A 25 32.60 32.62 18.94
N GLY A 26 33.37 31.65 19.46
CA GLY A 26 34.57 31.11 18.79
C GLY A 26 34.35 29.94 17.83
N GLY A 27 33.11 29.58 17.47
CA GLY A 27 32.79 28.25 16.95
C GLY A 27 31.98 28.15 15.65
N GLN A 28 31.82 29.20 14.85
CA GLN A 28 31.28 29.03 13.49
C GLN A 28 32.41 28.65 12.54
N LYS A 29 32.84 27.39 12.60
CA LYS A 29 33.51 26.76 11.45
C LYS A 29 32.48 26.71 10.33
N THR A 30 32.56 27.65 9.40
CA THR A 30 31.88 27.53 8.12
C THR A 30 32.37 26.23 7.48
N LEU A 31 31.48 25.25 7.42
CA LEU A 31 31.72 24.05 6.63
C LEU A 31 32.00 24.52 5.20
N PRO A 32 33.10 24.10 4.57
CA PRO A 32 33.33 24.39 3.17
C PRO A 32 32.14 23.83 2.40
N ILE A 33 31.46 24.70 1.67
CA ILE A 33 30.46 24.32 0.69
C ILE A 33 31.25 23.56 -0.36
N THR A 34 31.31 22.24 -0.20
CA THR A 34 31.84 21.36 -1.22
C THR A 34 30.80 21.44 -2.31
N GLU A 35 31.13 22.10 -3.41
CA GLU A 35 30.32 22.10 -4.61
C GLU A 35 30.02 20.63 -4.92
N ILE A 36 28.76 20.24 -4.75
CA ILE A 36 28.30 18.90 -5.12
C ILE A 36 28.54 18.83 -6.63
N PRO A 37 29.38 17.91 -7.12
CA PRO A 37 29.58 17.75 -8.55
C PRO A 37 28.22 17.55 -9.21
N LEU A 38 27.92 18.37 -10.22
CA LEU A 38 26.71 18.29 -11.04
C LEU A 38 26.62 16.99 -11.85
N ASP A 39 27.64 16.13 -11.74
CA ASP A 39 27.69 14.76 -12.26
C ASP A 39 27.44 13.71 -11.18
N SER A 40 26.87 14.09 -10.04
CA SER A 40 26.25 13.11 -9.16
C SER A 40 25.17 12.41 -9.99
N PRO A 41 25.26 11.09 -10.22
CA PRO A 41 24.18 10.38 -10.87
C PRO A 41 22.93 10.68 -10.05
N ILE A 42 21.91 11.22 -10.71
CA ILE A 42 20.56 11.21 -10.18
C ILE A 42 20.37 9.76 -9.73
N LEU A 43 20.24 9.54 -8.41
CA LEU A 43 19.62 8.33 -7.94
C LEU A 43 18.22 8.41 -8.53
N ASP A 44 18.09 7.81 -9.72
CA ASP A 44 16.85 7.19 -10.14
C ASP A 44 16.46 6.37 -8.91
N ASP A 45 15.52 6.91 -8.12
CA ASP A 45 14.92 6.21 -7.00
C ASP A 45 14.21 5.04 -7.64
N GLY A 46 14.99 4.00 -7.95
CA GLY A 46 14.56 2.77 -8.55
C GLY A 46 13.79 2.04 -7.49
N THR A 47 12.62 2.59 -7.15
CA THR A 47 11.63 1.98 -6.29
C THR A 47 11.28 0.66 -6.97
N GLN A 48 11.99 -0.40 -6.58
CA GLN A 48 11.79 -1.72 -7.13
C GLN A 48 10.42 -2.19 -6.66
N PHE A 49 9.42 -1.99 -7.51
CA PHE A 49 8.07 -2.47 -7.25
C PHE A 49 8.05 -3.98 -7.31
N HIS A 50 7.42 -4.60 -6.32
CA HIS A 50 7.09 -6.01 -6.38
C HIS A 50 6.01 -6.24 -7.44
N SER A 51 6.13 -7.35 -8.16
CA SER A 51 5.06 -7.82 -9.04
C SER A 51 3.89 -8.32 -8.22
N TYR A 52 2.66 -8.13 -8.73
CA TYR A 52 1.47 -8.76 -8.14
C TYR A 52 1.63 -10.28 -8.11
N GLY A 53 1.22 -10.91 -7.00
CA GLY A 53 1.40 -12.34 -6.76
C GLY A 53 1.55 -12.67 -5.28
N ALA A 54 2.13 -13.83 -5.00
CA ALA A 54 2.45 -14.24 -3.64
C ALA A 54 3.70 -13.49 -3.14
N VAL A 55 3.60 -12.87 -1.97
CA VAL A 55 4.70 -12.17 -1.29
C VAL A 55 4.76 -12.60 0.17
N THR A 56 5.96 -12.59 0.72
CA THR A 56 6.21 -12.86 2.13
C THR A 56 6.63 -11.57 2.81
N ILE A 57 5.95 -11.21 3.91
CA ILE A 57 6.18 -9.97 4.65
C ILE A 57 6.45 -10.32 6.12
N ARG A 58 7.50 -9.75 6.70
CA ARG A 58 7.80 -9.86 8.14
C ARG A 58 7.09 -8.77 8.94
N LEU A 59 7.08 -8.94 10.26
CA LEU A 59 6.58 -7.91 11.17
C LEU A 59 7.37 -6.60 11.00
N GLY A 60 6.67 -5.49 10.77
CA GLY A 60 7.24 -4.17 10.54
C GLY A 60 7.73 -3.91 9.11
N GLU A 61 7.81 -4.92 8.25
CA GLU A 61 8.22 -4.81 6.86
C GLU A 61 7.09 -4.28 5.99
N GLN A 62 7.44 -3.46 4.99
CA GLN A 62 6.54 -2.91 3.99
C GLN A 62 6.96 -3.41 2.60
N ILE A 63 6.00 -3.96 1.86
CA ILE A 63 6.17 -4.31 0.46
C ILE A 63 5.42 -3.29 -0.38
N VAL A 64 6.10 -2.78 -1.41
CA VAL A 64 5.58 -1.78 -2.34
C VAL A 64 5.34 -2.42 -3.70
N PHE A 65 4.12 -2.31 -4.19
CA PHE A 65 3.69 -2.62 -5.55
C PHE A 65 3.48 -1.32 -6.33
N LYS A 66 3.19 -1.41 -7.63
CA LYS A 66 3.03 -0.24 -8.50
C LYS A 66 2.05 0.81 -7.95
N ASP A 67 0.88 0.38 -7.48
CA ASP A 67 -0.22 1.28 -7.06
C ASP A 67 -0.65 1.03 -5.59
N LEU A 68 0.08 0.19 -4.86
CA LEU A 68 -0.33 -0.33 -3.56
C LEU A 68 0.90 -0.56 -2.68
N SER A 69 0.82 -0.26 -1.39
CA SER A 69 1.79 -0.79 -0.42
C SER A 69 1.08 -1.50 0.74
N VAL A 70 1.70 -2.57 1.22
CA VAL A 70 1.19 -3.40 2.31
C VAL A 70 2.28 -3.53 3.36
N LYS A 71 1.99 -3.14 4.60
CA LYS A 71 2.89 -3.27 5.74
C LYS A 71 2.23 -4.06 6.84
N VAL A 72 2.95 -5.00 7.45
CA VAL A 72 2.44 -5.71 8.63
C VAL A 72 2.83 -4.94 9.88
N ILE A 73 1.83 -4.44 10.62
CA ILE A 73 2.05 -3.62 11.83
C ILE A 73 2.25 -4.53 13.05
N SER A 74 1.32 -5.44 13.29
CA SER A 74 1.26 -6.26 14.50
C SER A 74 0.57 -7.60 14.28
N LEU A 75 1.00 -8.61 15.03
CA LEU A 75 0.29 -9.89 15.18
C LEU A 75 -0.77 -9.71 16.28
N GLU A 76 -2.05 -9.79 15.92
CA GLU A 76 -3.16 -9.55 16.83
C GLU A 76 -3.61 -10.84 17.54
N GLU A 77 -3.51 -11.98 16.85
CA GLU A 77 -3.82 -13.28 17.43
C GLU A 77 -3.09 -14.40 16.68
N ASP A 78 -2.56 -15.37 17.40
CA ASP A 78 -2.22 -16.70 16.87
C ASP A 78 -2.73 -17.77 17.84
N SER A 79 -3.88 -18.36 17.50
CA SER A 79 -4.52 -19.43 18.26
C SER A 79 -4.45 -20.78 17.53
N ARG A 80 -3.65 -20.88 16.46
CA ARG A 80 -3.52 -22.11 15.65
C ARG A 80 -3.21 -23.31 16.53
N CYS A 81 -3.89 -24.43 16.26
CA CYS A 81 -3.68 -25.67 16.99
C CYS A 81 -2.24 -26.17 16.82
N PRO A 82 -1.41 -26.24 17.86
CA PRO A 82 -0.03 -26.67 17.71
C PRO A 82 0.06 -28.13 17.24
N THR A 83 1.11 -28.44 16.47
CA THR A 83 1.39 -29.84 16.11
C THR A 83 1.65 -30.68 17.38
N GLY A 84 1.08 -31.88 17.41
CA GLY A 84 1.15 -32.78 18.56
C GLY A 84 0.13 -32.48 19.67
N VAL A 85 -0.85 -31.61 19.41
CA VAL A 85 -1.97 -31.31 20.32
C VAL A 85 -3.31 -31.63 19.65
N GLU A 86 -4.26 -32.13 20.43
CA GLU A 86 -5.64 -32.33 19.99
C GLU A 86 -6.50 -31.13 20.42
N CYS A 87 -6.86 -30.27 19.47
CA CYS A 87 -7.68 -29.09 19.73
C CYS A 87 -9.16 -29.35 19.44
N ILE A 88 -10.02 -28.80 20.30
CA ILE A 88 -11.49 -28.88 20.15
C ILE A 88 -12.00 -27.95 19.03
N GLN A 89 -11.28 -26.87 18.74
CA GLN A 89 -11.63 -25.88 17.72
C GLN A 89 -10.44 -25.57 16.81
N ALA A 90 -10.70 -25.24 15.54
CA ALA A 90 -9.69 -24.75 14.62
C ALA A 90 -9.34 -23.29 15.00
N GLY A 91 -8.15 -23.09 15.57
CA GLY A 91 -7.63 -21.76 15.85
C GLY A 91 -7.39 -20.91 14.60
N THR A 92 -7.12 -19.62 14.79
CA THR A 92 -6.91 -18.65 13.70
C THR A 92 -5.64 -17.84 13.91
N VAL A 93 -5.17 -17.21 12.83
CA VAL A 93 -4.17 -16.13 12.90
C VAL A 93 -4.83 -14.85 12.43
N ARG A 94 -4.56 -13.74 13.12
CA ARG A 94 -5.01 -12.41 12.71
C ARG A 94 -3.87 -11.42 12.82
N VAL A 95 -3.70 -10.58 11.81
CA VAL A 95 -2.67 -9.54 11.76
C VAL A 95 -3.27 -8.20 11.42
N LYS A 96 -2.72 -7.15 12.00
CA LYS A 96 -3.03 -5.76 11.64
C LYS A 96 -2.07 -5.33 10.55
N ILE A 97 -2.61 -4.85 9.43
CA ILE A 97 -1.83 -4.37 8.30
C ILE A 97 -2.15 -2.91 8.01
N GLU A 98 -1.17 -2.18 7.50
CA GLU A 98 -1.38 -0.90 6.83
C GLU A 98 -1.44 -1.14 5.32
N ILE A 99 -2.43 -0.53 4.68
CA ILE A 99 -2.62 -0.58 3.24
C ILE A 99 -2.68 0.87 2.77
N VAL A 100 -1.75 1.26 1.90
CA VAL A 100 -1.77 2.55 1.21
C VAL A 100 -2.09 2.29 -0.26
N SER A 101 -3.18 2.89 -0.73
CA SER A 101 -3.74 2.68 -2.09
C SER A 101 -4.24 4.02 -2.66
N GLY A 102 -4.82 4.00 -3.86
CA GLY A 102 -5.44 5.16 -4.48
C GLY A 102 -6.63 5.72 -3.68
N LEU A 103 -7.28 4.91 -2.84
CA LEU A 103 -8.35 5.35 -1.93
C LEU A 103 -7.83 6.02 -0.64
N GLY A 104 -6.52 6.00 -0.42
CA GLY A 104 -5.86 6.47 0.80
C GLY A 104 -5.33 5.33 1.67
N THR A 105 -5.08 5.65 2.93
CA THR A 105 -4.47 4.74 3.91
C THR A 105 -5.54 4.10 4.80
N SER A 106 -5.47 2.78 4.97
CA SER A 106 -6.32 2.01 5.90
C SER A 106 -5.49 1.07 6.76
N THR A 107 -5.95 0.77 7.99
CA THR A 107 -5.24 -0.11 8.94
C THR A 107 -6.08 -1.30 9.45
N PRO A 108 -6.59 -2.17 8.55
CA PRO A 108 -7.49 -3.27 8.93
C PRO A 108 -6.77 -4.43 9.64
N ILE A 109 -7.57 -5.25 10.33
CA ILE A 109 -7.16 -6.55 10.87
C ILE A 109 -7.67 -7.63 9.92
N ILE A 110 -6.77 -8.48 9.40
CA ILE A 110 -7.09 -9.58 8.48
C ILE A 110 -6.78 -10.93 9.10
N GLY A 111 -7.70 -11.87 8.97
CA GLY A 111 -7.55 -13.25 9.42
C GLY A 111 -7.02 -14.18 8.33
N LEU A 112 -6.39 -15.29 8.72
CA LEU A 112 -5.88 -16.29 7.77
C LEU A 112 -7.00 -16.81 6.85
N GLY A 113 -6.72 -16.86 5.55
CA GLY A 113 -7.67 -17.22 4.50
C GLY A 113 -8.71 -16.14 4.17
N LYS A 114 -8.62 -14.95 4.76
CA LYS A 114 -9.49 -13.80 4.42
C LYS A 114 -8.83 -12.89 3.40
N SER A 115 -9.65 -12.07 2.77
CA SER A 115 -9.24 -11.12 1.75
C SER A 115 -9.76 -9.71 2.07
N ILE A 116 -8.98 -8.70 1.72
CA ILE A 116 -9.36 -7.30 1.72
C ILE A 116 -9.27 -6.80 0.29
N THR A 117 -10.25 -5.99 -0.09
CA THR A 117 -10.34 -5.45 -1.45
C THR A 117 -10.15 -3.94 -1.42
N THR A 118 -9.15 -3.44 -2.13
CA THR A 118 -8.92 -2.01 -2.42
C THR A 118 -9.68 -1.62 -3.69
N GLU A 119 -9.53 -0.42 -4.23
CA GLU A 119 -10.13 -0.02 -5.51
C GLU A 119 -9.84 -1.00 -6.66
N ALA A 120 -8.60 -1.49 -6.75
CA ALA A 120 -8.13 -2.23 -7.91
C ALA A 120 -7.44 -3.56 -7.55
N GLU A 121 -7.28 -3.90 -6.27
CA GLU A 121 -6.58 -5.11 -5.81
C GLU A 121 -7.42 -5.92 -4.81
N VAL A 122 -7.08 -7.21 -4.74
CA VAL A 122 -7.51 -8.15 -3.71
C VAL A 122 -6.25 -8.65 -3.02
N ILE A 123 -6.16 -8.38 -1.71
CA ILE A 123 -5.07 -8.79 -0.83
C ILE A 123 -5.59 -9.94 0.03
N THR A 124 -5.07 -11.15 -0.17
CA THR A 124 -5.48 -12.34 0.57
C THR A 124 -4.38 -12.77 1.53
N PHE A 125 -4.70 -13.01 2.79
CA PHE A 125 -3.76 -13.57 3.76
C PHE A 125 -3.74 -15.10 3.63
N THR A 126 -2.76 -15.64 2.93
CA THR A 126 -2.79 -17.01 2.44
C THR A 126 -2.14 -18.00 3.41
N ALA A 127 -1.04 -17.62 4.05
CA ALA A 127 -0.31 -18.50 4.97
C ALA A 127 0.54 -17.71 5.98
N THR A 128 0.96 -18.40 7.05
CA THR A 128 1.87 -17.87 8.06
C THR A 128 2.85 -18.95 8.47
N THR A 129 4.13 -18.61 8.54
CA THR A 129 5.17 -19.48 9.09
C THR A 129 5.89 -18.79 10.25
N PRO A 130 6.40 -19.53 11.25
CA PRO A 130 6.26 -20.98 11.42
C PRO A 130 4.83 -21.39 11.84
N TYR A 131 4.53 -22.69 11.74
CA TYR A 131 3.33 -23.27 12.32
C TYR A 131 3.63 -23.68 13.78
N PRO A 132 2.75 -23.42 14.76
CA PRO A 132 3.04 -23.71 16.16
C PRO A 132 3.27 -25.20 16.41
N ALA A 133 4.23 -25.51 17.27
CA ALA A 133 4.51 -26.86 17.72
C ALA A 133 4.42 -26.94 19.24
N ARG A 134 4.08 -28.11 19.78
CA ARG A 134 4.03 -28.34 21.22
C ARG A 134 5.37 -27.98 21.86
N ASP A 135 5.32 -27.25 22.97
CA ASP A 135 6.47 -26.81 23.77
C ASP A 135 7.48 -25.91 23.02
N VAL A 136 7.13 -25.39 21.84
CA VAL A 136 7.94 -24.44 21.09
C VAL A 136 7.32 -23.04 21.19
N SER A 137 8.06 -22.13 21.82
CA SER A 137 7.70 -20.71 21.85
C SER A 137 8.25 -20.01 20.61
N ILE A 138 7.37 -19.39 19.81
CA ILE A 138 7.75 -18.62 18.62
C ILE A 138 7.86 -17.14 19.00
N VAL A 139 8.97 -16.49 18.66
CA VAL A 139 9.13 -15.04 18.89
C VAL A 139 8.50 -14.22 17.73
N PRO A 140 7.94 -13.02 17.99
CA PRO A 140 7.19 -12.27 16.97
C PRO A 140 7.95 -11.94 15.67
N ASN A 141 9.28 -11.79 15.73
CA ASN A 141 10.11 -11.47 14.57
C ASN A 141 10.42 -12.68 13.67
N GLU A 142 10.16 -13.90 14.12
CA GLU A 142 10.30 -15.13 13.32
C GLU A 142 9.11 -15.33 12.37
N TYR A 143 7.99 -14.63 12.63
CA TYR A 143 6.81 -14.74 11.80
C TYR A 143 7.05 -14.18 10.40
N GLN A 144 6.57 -14.94 9.43
CA GLN A 144 6.50 -14.57 8.03
C GLN A 144 5.06 -14.74 7.58
N PHE A 145 4.49 -13.67 7.05
CA PHE A 145 3.11 -13.59 6.62
C PHE A 145 3.07 -13.61 5.10
N ILE A 146 2.42 -14.62 4.53
CA ILE A 146 2.34 -14.82 3.10
C ILE A 146 1.01 -14.27 2.62
N PHE A 147 1.09 -13.24 1.79
CA PHE A 147 -0.06 -12.63 1.15
C PHE A 147 -0.07 -12.95 -0.34
N THR A 148 -1.26 -13.10 -0.91
CA THR A 148 -1.44 -13.10 -2.36
C THR A 148 -2.16 -11.84 -2.76
N VAL A 149 -1.47 -10.99 -3.51
CA VAL A 149 -1.99 -9.71 -4.02
C VAL A 149 -2.29 -9.87 -5.50
N THR A 150 -3.54 -9.63 -5.89
CA THR A 150 -3.99 -9.75 -7.28
C THR A 150 -4.76 -8.50 -7.67
N LYS A 151 -4.81 -8.17 -8.96
CA LYS A 151 -5.75 -7.15 -9.44
C LYS A 151 -7.18 -7.69 -9.32
N ARG A 152 -8.11 -6.82 -8.95
CA ARG A 152 -9.54 -7.13 -8.85
C ARG A 152 -10.08 -7.38 -10.26
N THR A 153 -10.16 -8.64 -10.64
CA THR A 153 -11.11 -9.10 -11.67
C THR A 153 -12.39 -9.43 -10.92
N ALA A 154 -13.39 -8.56 -10.98
CA ALA A 154 -14.63 -8.86 -10.28
C ALA A 154 -15.28 -10.09 -10.94
N LEU A 155 -15.93 -10.93 -10.13
CA LEU A 155 -16.56 -12.17 -10.60
C LEU A 155 -17.80 -11.82 -11.44
N GLY A 156 -17.59 -11.53 -12.73
CA GLY A 156 -18.64 -11.07 -13.63
C GLY A 156 -18.08 -10.23 -14.76
N CYS A 157 -18.96 -9.82 -15.67
CA CYS A 157 -18.63 -8.80 -16.66
C CYS A 157 -19.44 -7.55 -16.33
N PHE A 158 -18.76 -6.41 -16.28
CA PHE A 158 -19.29 -5.15 -15.83
C PHE A 158 -19.37 -4.18 -17.01
N ILE A 159 -20.49 -3.47 -17.08
CA ILE A 159 -20.67 -2.37 -18.02
C ILE A 159 -20.08 -1.11 -17.35
N GLY A 160 -19.14 -0.48 -18.04
CA GLY A 160 -18.46 0.74 -17.62
C GLY A 160 -18.22 1.70 -18.79
N GLY A 161 -17.36 2.69 -18.58
CA GLY A 161 -17.13 3.81 -19.49
C GLY A 161 -18.17 4.93 -19.29
N CYS A 162 -17.82 6.14 -19.71
CA CYS A 162 -18.65 7.33 -19.47
C CYS A 162 -20.03 7.26 -20.14
N SER A 163 -20.20 6.44 -21.17
CA SER A 163 -21.46 6.22 -21.88
C SER A 163 -21.90 4.76 -21.89
N SER A 164 -21.45 3.96 -20.91
CA SER A 164 -21.77 2.53 -20.80
C SER A 164 -21.31 1.69 -22.01
N GLN A 165 -20.22 2.11 -22.65
CA GLN A 165 -19.71 1.50 -23.89
C GLN A 165 -18.62 0.44 -23.67
N ILE A 166 -18.14 0.26 -22.44
CA ILE A 166 -17.08 -0.70 -22.11
C ILE A 166 -17.69 -1.91 -21.40
N CYS A 167 -17.39 -3.12 -21.86
CA CYS A 167 -17.65 -4.35 -21.14
C CYS A 167 -16.31 -4.95 -20.68
N SER A 168 -16.11 -5.09 -19.37
CA SER A 168 -14.82 -5.47 -18.77
C SER A 168 -14.98 -6.44 -17.61
N ASP A 169 -13.92 -7.17 -17.25
CA ASP A 169 -13.82 -7.94 -16.01
C ASP A 169 -13.39 -7.09 -14.80
N GLN A 170 -13.03 -5.82 -15.06
CA GLN A 170 -12.77 -4.83 -14.02
C GLN A 170 -14.04 -4.02 -13.74
N PRO A 171 -14.47 -3.90 -12.47
CA PRO A 171 -15.53 -2.98 -12.12
C PRO A 171 -15.04 -1.53 -12.27
N ASP A 172 -15.98 -0.61 -12.51
CA ASP A 172 -15.74 0.84 -12.49
C ASP A 172 -14.73 1.38 -13.51
N VAL A 173 -14.53 0.67 -14.63
CA VAL A 173 -13.69 1.19 -15.73
C VAL A 173 -14.24 2.51 -16.24
N VAL A 174 -13.39 3.53 -16.27
CA VAL A 174 -13.71 4.86 -16.81
C VAL A 174 -13.07 5.06 -18.18
N SER A 175 -13.73 5.85 -19.03
CA SER A 175 -13.25 6.25 -20.35
C SER A 175 -13.24 7.78 -20.47
N SER A 176 -12.68 8.31 -21.55
CA SER A 176 -13.00 9.67 -21.99
C SER A 176 -14.53 9.81 -22.19
N CYS A 177 -15.06 11.00 -21.88
CA CYS A 177 -16.49 11.33 -22.05
C CYS A 177 -16.76 11.92 -23.44
N GLU A 178 -16.35 11.20 -24.48
CA GLU A 178 -16.66 11.58 -25.86
C GLU A 178 -18.13 11.32 -26.17
N TYR A 179 -18.75 12.20 -26.95
CA TYR A 179 -20.13 12.01 -27.38
C TYR A 179 -20.14 11.43 -28.80
N ARG A 180 -20.49 10.14 -28.92
CA ARG A 180 -20.52 9.43 -30.19
C ARG A 180 -21.83 8.64 -30.35
N SER A 181 -22.38 8.64 -31.56
CA SER A 181 -23.69 8.02 -31.85
C SER A 181 -23.69 6.51 -31.60
N GLU A 182 -22.57 5.84 -31.87
CA GLU A 182 -22.43 4.40 -31.67
C GLU A 182 -22.62 3.97 -30.20
N TYR A 183 -22.42 4.86 -29.22
CA TYR A 183 -22.57 4.52 -27.80
C TYR A 183 -24.01 4.12 -27.42
N ALA A 184 -25.00 4.63 -28.14
CA ALA A 184 -26.40 4.21 -27.99
C ALA A 184 -26.64 2.72 -28.30
N CYS A 185 -25.80 2.12 -29.15
CA CYS A 185 -25.89 0.69 -29.49
C CYS A 185 -25.48 -0.21 -28.32
N TYR A 186 -24.51 0.22 -27.52
CA TYR A 186 -23.99 -0.54 -26.39
C TYR A 186 -24.95 -0.60 -25.21
N GLN A 187 -25.81 0.42 -25.03
CA GLN A 187 -26.83 0.44 -23.98
C GLN A 187 -27.84 -0.71 -24.07
N LYS A 188 -28.02 -1.29 -25.27
CA LYS A 188 -28.92 -2.43 -25.52
C LYS A 188 -28.18 -3.76 -25.68
N ALA A 189 -26.84 -3.74 -25.61
CA ALA A 189 -26.02 -4.93 -25.79
C ALA A 189 -25.89 -5.71 -24.48
N THR A 190 -25.63 -7.01 -24.59
CA THR A 190 -25.39 -7.89 -23.44
C THR A 190 -23.89 -7.99 -23.18
N CYS A 191 -23.45 -7.65 -21.97
CA CYS A 191 -22.07 -7.77 -21.51
C CYS A 191 -21.90 -9.07 -20.72
N GLU A 192 -21.10 -10.00 -21.25
CA GLU A 192 -20.90 -11.33 -20.65
C GLU A 192 -19.54 -11.94 -21.01
N LYS A 193 -19.20 -13.06 -20.36
CA LYS A 193 -17.97 -13.80 -20.68
C LYS A 193 -18.12 -14.48 -22.03
N GLN A 194 -17.22 -14.13 -22.94
CA GLN A 194 -17.17 -14.71 -24.27
C GLN A 194 -16.56 -16.12 -24.23
N VAL A 195 -16.65 -16.86 -25.34
CA VAL A 195 -16.01 -18.18 -25.51
C VAL A 195 -14.49 -18.18 -25.28
N SER A 196 -13.86 -17.00 -25.39
CA SER A 196 -12.45 -16.78 -25.09
C SER A 196 -12.13 -16.70 -23.59
N GLY A 197 -13.15 -16.71 -22.73
CA GLY A 197 -13.03 -16.50 -21.29
C GLY A 197 -12.92 -15.03 -20.85
N LYS A 198 -12.83 -14.09 -21.80
CA LYS A 198 -12.77 -12.64 -21.53
C LYS A 198 -14.16 -12.02 -21.53
N CYS A 199 -14.34 -10.94 -20.77
CA CYS A 199 -15.55 -10.13 -20.86
C CYS A 199 -15.61 -9.37 -22.19
N GLY A 200 -16.80 -9.31 -22.78
CA GLY A 200 -17.04 -8.61 -24.04
C GLY A 200 -18.53 -8.46 -24.34
N TRP A 201 -18.82 -7.62 -25.34
CA TRP A 201 -20.17 -7.41 -25.84
C TRP A 201 -20.61 -8.59 -26.72
N THR A 202 -21.86 -9.00 -26.55
CA THR A 202 -22.45 -10.08 -27.35
C THR A 202 -22.76 -9.59 -28.75
N GLU A 203 -22.10 -10.21 -29.74
CA GLU A 203 -22.11 -9.85 -31.16
C GLU A 203 -23.38 -10.27 -31.91
N THR A 204 -24.55 -9.85 -31.41
CA THR A 204 -25.84 -10.15 -32.03
C THR A 204 -26.00 -9.43 -33.38
N PRO A 205 -26.78 -9.97 -34.33
CA PRO A 205 -27.03 -9.29 -35.61
C PRO A 205 -27.61 -7.88 -35.43
N ALA A 206 -28.49 -7.68 -34.43
CA ALA A 206 -29.07 -6.38 -34.12
C ALA A 206 -28.01 -5.38 -33.61
N PHE A 207 -27.09 -5.83 -32.75
CA PHE A 207 -26.00 -5.00 -32.26
C PHE A 207 -25.06 -4.56 -33.38
N LYS A 208 -24.63 -5.50 -34.24
CA LYS A 208 -23.80 -5.20 -35.42
C LYS A 208 -24.48 -4.25 -36.39
N ALA A 209 -25.77 -4.45 -36.66
CA ALA A 209 -26.53 -3.56 -37.53
C ALA A 209 -26.62 -2.13 -36.98
N CYS A 210 -26.76 -1.98 -35.65
CA CYS A 210 -26.72 -0.68 -34.99
C CYS A 210 -25.35 -0.02 -35.12
N LEU A 211 -24.25 -0.75 -34.91
CA LEU A 211 -22.91 -0.18 -35.08
C LEU A 211 -22.63 0.29 -36.51
N LEU A 212 -23.23 -0.36 -37.51
CA LEU A 212 -23.15 0.06 -38.92
C LEU A 212 -24.03 1.28 -39.24
N ASN A 213 -25.16 1.44 -38.56
CA ASN A 213 -26.12 2.51 -38.76
C ASN A 213 -26.58 3.08 -37.41
N PRO A 214 -25.71 3.81 -36.69
CA PRO A 214 -26.02 4.28 -35.36
C PRO A 214 -27.08 5.39 -35.40
N PRO A 215 -27.89 5.54 -34.34
CA PRO A 215 -28.89 6.60 -34.27
C PRO A 215 -28.23 7.99 -34.31
N SER A 216 -28.90 8.97 -34.93
CA SER A 216 -28.41 10.35 -34.94
C SER A 216 -28.38 10.93 -33.52
N LEU A 217 -27.35 11.73 -33.26
CA LEU A 217 -27.14 12.45 -32.00
C LEU A 217 -28.14 13.59 -31.78
#